data_AF-A0A368H1B3-F1
#
_entry.id   AF-A0A368H1B3-F1
#
_cell.length_a   1.000
_cell.length_b   1.000
_cell.length_c   1.000
_cell.angle_alpha   90.00
_cell.angle_beta   90.00
_cell.angle_gamma   90.00
#
_symmetry.space_group_name_H-M   'P 1'
#
loop_
_entity.id
_entity.type
_entity.pdbx_description
1 polymer ?
#
loop_
_entity_poly.entity_id
_entity_poly.type
_entity_poly.pdbx_seq_one_letter_code
_entity_poly.pdbx_strand_id
1 'polypeptide(L)'
;MPLSEHQKHQWEEQAQNGEWSTEKGTAGGCKNYPDTFPQNPQFAAHFIVTEDSVEQDGKCTVIVALLQKYRREMRTIGEEGLWIGFFLYQVQCNIRPTCRDEKSIGMTQ
;
A
#
# COMPACT_ATOMS: atom_id res chain seq x y z
N MET A 1 -28.78 -22.45 -8.66
CA MET A 1 -28.29 -22.91 -7.35
C MET A 1 -28.05 -21.68 -6.50
N PRO A 2 -28.54 -21.62 -5.25
CA PRO A 2 -28.17 -20.53 -4.36
C PRO A 2 -26.68 -20.69 -4.01
N LEU A 3 -25.95 -19.58 -4.00
CA LEU A 3 -24.55 -19.53 -3.56
C LEU A 3 -24.51 -19.98 -2.09
N SER A 4 -23.60 -20.88 -1.73
CA SER A 4 -23.48 -21.37 -0.34
C SER A 4 -22.97 -20.24 0.56
N GLU A 5 -23.36 -20.23 1.84
CA GLU A 5 -22.95 -19.21 2.83
C GLU A 5 -21.42 -19.00 2.92
N HIS A 6 -20.63 -19.95 2.43
CA HIS A 6 -19.17 -19.89 2.40
C HIS A 6 -18.59 -18.94 1.34
N GLN A 7 -19.41 -18.38 0.44
CA GLN A 7 -18.95 -17.37 -0.53
C GLN A 7 -19.04 -15.92 -0.02
N LYS A 8 -19.43 -15.70 1.25
CA LYS A 8 -19.63 -14.35 1.82
C LYS A 8 -18.35 -13.55 2.10
N HIS A 9 -17.17 -14.15 2.08
CA HIS A 9 -15.91 -13.47 2.34
C HIS A 9 -15.07 -13.39 1.07
N GLN A 10 -15.48 -12.55 0.12
CA GLN A 10 -14.66 -12.22 -1.05
C GLN A 10 -13.71 -11.06 -0.70
N TRP A 11 -12.41 -11.30 -0.80
CA TRP A 11 -11.40 -10.24 -0.67
C TRP A 11 -11.41 -9.36 -1.92
N GLU A 12 -11.42 -8.04 -1.73
CA GLU A 12 -11.13 -7.10 -2.81
C GLU A 12 -9.61 -6.90 -2.92
N GLU A 13 -9.07 -7.05 -4.13
CA GLU A 13 -7.65 -6.89 -4.41
C GLU A 13 -7.40 -5.64 -5.27
N GLN A 14 -6.45 -4.80 -4.84
CA GLN A 14 -5.92 -3.68 -5.61
C GLN A 14 -4.40 -3.78 -5.65
N ALA A 15 -3.82 -3.77 -6.86
CA ALA A 15 -2.38 -3.87 -7.07
C ALA A 15 -1.84 -2.62 -7.78
N GLN A 16 -0.73 -2.08 -7.25
CA GLN A 16 -0.05 -0.91 -7.81
C GLN A 16 1.44 -1.23 -8.00
N ASN A 17 2.07 -0.57 -8.98
CA ASN A 17 3.49 -0.71 -9.26
C ASN A 17 4.19 0.64 -9.19
N GLY A 18 5.39 0.66 -8.64
CA GLY A 18 6.24 1.85 -8.56
C GLY A 18 7.72 1.49 -8.56
N GLU A 19 8.57 2.50 -8.61
CA GLU A 19 10.02 2.36 -8.52
C GLU A 19 10.62 3.41 -7.59
N TRP A 20 11.73 3.04 -6.95
CA TRP A 20 12.64 3.98 -6.30
C TRP A 20 13.86 4.17 -7.20
N SER A 21 14.02 5.37 -7.74
CA SER A 21 15.11 5.74 -8.63
C SER A 21 15.74 7.04 -8.14
N THR A 22 17.07 7.05 -8.03
CA THR A 22 17.84 8.26 -7.72
C THR A 22 17.81 9.24 -8.89
N GLU A 23 17.82 8.74 -10.13
CA GLU A 23 17.72 9.55 -11.35
C GLU A 23 16.38 10.29 -11.43
N LYS A 24 15.28 9.61 -11.08
CA LYS A 24 13.93 10.20 -11.08
C LYS A 24 13.60 10.93 -9.77
N GLY A 25 14.51 10.94 -8.80
CA GLY A 25 14.30 11.56 -7.50
C GLY A 25 13.21 10.90 -6.66
N THR A 26 12.88 9.62 -6.89
CA THR A 26 11.84 8.90 -6.12
C THR A 26 12.42 8.04 -4.99
N ALA A 27 13.75 7.90 -4.91
CA ALA A 27 14.43 7.18 -3.83
C ALA A 27 14.59 8.04 -2.57
N GLY A 28 13.47 8.34 -1.90
CA GLY A 28 13.40 9.26 -0.76
C GLY A 28 13.88 8.69 0.58
N GLY A 29 14.11 7.38 0.67
CA GLY A 29 14.51 6.69 1.90
C GLY A 29 13.37 6.50 2.91
N CYS A 30 13.72 6.20 4.16
CA CYS A 30 12.77 5.97 5.25
C CYS A 30 12.46 7.25 6.04
N LYS A 31 11.55 7.16 7.03
CA LYS A 31 11.07 8.30 7.83
C LYS A 31 12.18 9.08 8.56
N ASN A 32 13.37 8.49 8.69
CA ASN A 32 14.55 9.16 9.27
C ASN A 32 15.11 10.28 8.38
N TYR A 33 14.67 10.37 7.12
CA TYR A 33 15.10 11.39 6.15
C TYR A 33 13.91 12.31 5.78
N PRO A 34 13.48 13.23 6.67
CA PRO A 34 12.22 13.96 6.51
C PRO A 34 12.16 14.84 5.25
N ASP A 35 13.30 15.32 4.77
CA ASP A 35 13.35 16.21 3.59
C ASP A 35 13.13 15.45 2.27
N THR A 36 13.54 14.19 2.21
CA THR A 36 13.47 13.35 0.99
C THR A 36 12.36 12.32 1.06
N PHE A 37 11.93 11.92 2.25
CA PHE A 37 10.88 10.92 2.47
C PHE A 37 9.58 11.17 1.66
N PRO A 38 9.06 12.40 1.55
CA PRO A 38 7.84 12.65 0.78
C PRO A 38 7.99 12.39 -0.73
N GLN A 39 9.22 12.29 -1.25
CA GLN A 39 9.50 12.04 -2.66
C GLN A 39 9.30 10.57 -3.06
N ASN A 40 9.21 9.66 -2.09
CA ASN A 40 8.86 8.28 -2.37
C ASN A 40 7.49 8.19 -3.07
N PRO A 41 7.26 7.17 -3.91
CA PRO A 41 5.94 6.91 -4.49
C PRO A 41 4.87 6.75 -3.40
N GLN A 42 3.74 7.42 -3.57
CA GLN A 42 2.58 7.37 -2.69
C GLN A 42 1.36 6.86 -3.47
N PHE A 43 0.65 5.90 -2.90
CA PHE A 43 -0.53 5.30 -3.52
C PHE A 43 -1.76 5.54 -2.64
N ALA A 44 -2.85 6.00 -3.23
CA ALA A 44 -4.12 6.09 -2.53
C ALA A 44 -4.87 4.75 -2.64
N ALA A 45 -5.45 4.30 -1.54
CA ALA A 45 -6.34 3.17 -1.50
C ALA A 45 -7.69 3.61 -0.92
N HIS A 46 -8.76 3.18 -1.57
CA HIS A 46 -10.13 3.38 -1.13
C HIS A 46 -10.80 2.02 -1.05
N PHE A 47 -11.45 1.76 0.08
CA PHE A 47 -12.15 0.52 0.35
C PHE A 47 -13.60 0.85 0.71
N ILE A 48 -14.54 0.17 0.06
CA ILE A 48 -15.96 0.28 0.39
C ILE A 48 -16.24 -0.71 1.51
N VAL A 49 -16.42 -0.21 2.73
CA VAL A 49 -16.74 -1.05 3.89
C VAL A 49 -18.26 -1.25 3.97
N THR A 50 -18.71 -2.48 3.73
CA THR A 50 -20.12 -2.88 3.90
C THR A 50 -20.34 -3.54 5.28
N GLU A 51 -21.59 -3.76 5.68
CA GLU A 51 -21.91 -4.50 6.91
C GLU A 51 -21.30 -5.92 6.92
N ASP A 52 -21.27 -6.59 5.76
CA ASP A 52 -20.63 -7.90 5.60
C ASP A 52 -19.09 -7.84 5.67
N SER A 53 -18.49 -6.65 5.52
CA SER A 53 -17.04 -6.43 5.60
C SER A 53 -16.55 -6.18 7.04
N VAL A 54 -17.49 -6.02 7.97
CA VAL A 54 -17.20 -5.62 9.36
C VAL A 54 -17.28 -6.84 10.27
N GLU A 55 -16.20 -7.09 11.00
CA GLU A 55 -16.13 -8.15 12.00
C GLU A 55 -16.91 -7.78 13.27
N GLN A 56 -17.04 -8.71 14.21
CA GLN A 56 -17.80 -8.50 15.46
C GLN A 56 -17.29 -7.35 16.31
N ASP A 57 -16.03 -6.92 16.13
CA ASP A 57 -15.45 -5.78 16.84
C ASP A 57 -15.74 -4.42 16.18
N GLY A 58 -16.52 -4.41 15.10
CA GLY A 58 -16.88 -3.19 14.37
C GLY A 58 -15.80 -2.69 13.42
N LYS A 59 -14.78 -3.49 13.09
CA LYS A 59 -13.70 -3.10 12.17
C LYS A 59 -13.67 -3.96 10.90
N CYS A 60 -13.04 -3.40 9.88
CA CYS A 60 -12.71 -4.08 8.63
C CYS A 60 -11.20 -4.36 8.59
N THR A 61 -10.84 -5.57 8.18
CA THR A 61 -9.45 -6.01 8.06
C THR A 61 -8.93 -5.74 6.65
N VAL A 62 -7.77 -5.08 6.55
CA VAL A 62 -7.08 -4.84 5.28
C VAL A 62 -5.69 -5.45 5.35
N ILE A 63 -5.29 -6.13 4.27
CA ILE A 63 -3.93 -6.67 4.10
C ILE A 63 -3.21 -5.81 3.08
N VAL A 64 -2.06 -5.26 3.46
CA VAL A 64 -1.18 -4.49 2.57
C VAL A 64 0.13 -5.23 2.42
N ALA A 65 0.52 -5.51 1.17
CA ALA A 65 1.77 -6.17 0.85
C ALA A 65 2.63 -5.28 -0.05
N LEU A 66 3.90 -5.12 0.32
CA LEU A 66 4.90 -4.43 -0.48
C LEU A 66 5.97 -5.43 -0.93
N LEU A 67 6.15 -5.55 -2.25
CA LEU A 67 7.02 -6.56 -2.86
C LEU A 67 8.13 -5.91 -3.70
N GLN A 68 9.35 -6.43 -3.56
CA GLN A 68 10.47 -6.04 -4.41
C GLN A 68 10.59 -6.97 -5.62
N LYS A 69 10.61 -6.40 -6.82
CA LYS A 69 10.79 -7.16 -8.06
C LYS A 69 12.27 -7.38 -8.37
N TYR A 70 12.57 -8.48 -9.06
CA TYR A 70 13.89 -8.83 -9.62
C TYR A 70 15.05 -8.98 -8.62
N ARG A 71 14.84 -8.77 -7.32
CA ARG A 71 15.90 -8.86 -6.29
C ARG A 71 16.52 -10.25 -6.14
N ARG A 72 15.80 -11.32 -6.49
CA ARG A 72 16.37 -12.68 -6.50
C ARG A 72 17.41 -12.86 -7.61
N GLU A 73 17.16 -12.29 -8.79
CA GLU A 73 18.07 -12.34 -9.93
C GLU A 73 19.34 -11.53 -9.63
N MET A 74 19.19 -10.37 -8.97
CA MET A 74 20.30 -9.50 -8.58
C MET A 74 21.30 -10.17 -7.61
N ARG A 75 20.90 -11.20 -6.87
CA ARG A 75 21.83 -11.98 -6.03
C ARG A 75 22.96 -12.63 -6.83
N THR A 76 22.72 -12.94 -8.10
CA THR A 76 23.76 -13.54 -8.97
C THR A 76 24.91 -12.59 -9.27
N ILE A 77 24.69 -11.28 -9.15
CA ILE A 77 25.72 -10.23 -9.30
C ILE A 77 26.16 -9.66 -7.94
N GLY A 78 25.82 -10.33 -6.83
CA GLY A 78 26.23 -9.96 -5.47
C GLY A 78 25.35 -8.93 -4.77
N GLU A 79 24.22 -8.54 -5.36
CA GLU A 79 23.29 -7.55 -4.80
C GLU A 79 22.25 -8.23 -3.90
N GLU A 80 22.10 -7.72 -2.67
CA GLU A 80 21.14 -8.23 -1.70
C GLU A 80 19.75 -7.60 -1.85
N GLY A 81 18.79 -8.15 -1.10
CA GLY A 81 17.47 -7.54 -0.94
C GLY A 81 17.60 -6.27 -0.12
N LEU A 82 16.92 -5.20 -0.54
CA LEU A 82 16.93 -3.98 0.27
C LEU A 82 15.95 -4.12 1.41
N TRP A 83 16.22 -3.42 2.50
CA TRP A 83 15.20 -3.14 3.50
C TRP A 83 14.11 -2.32 2.82
N ILE A 84 12.86 -2.70 3.05
CA ILE A 84 11.69 -1.96 2.57
C ILE A 84 10.64 -1.95 3.65
N GLY A 85 9.81 -0.92 3.60
CA GLY A 85 8.65 -0.78 4.46
C GLY A 85 7.63 0.13 3.79
N PHE A 86 6.52 0.33 4.49
CA PHE A 86 5.54 1.32 4.10
C PHE A 86 4.92 1.93 5.35
N PHE A 87 4.33 3.10 5.16
CA PHE A 87 3.53 3.79 6.15
C PHE A 87 2.13 4.00 5.58
N LEU A 88 1.13 3.78 6.43
CA LEU A 88 -0.26 4.08 6.11
C LEU A 88 -0.66 5.36 6.81
N TYR A 89 -1.15 6.31 6.04
CA TYR A 89 -1.68 7.58 6.53
C TYR A 89 -3.16 7.69 6.16
N GLN A 90 -3.93 8.33 7.04
CA GLN A 90 -5.29 8.72 6.70
C GLN A 90 -5.25 10.06 5.96
N VAL A 91 -5.85 10.12 4.77
CA VAL A 91 -5.94 11.35 4.00
C VAL A 91 -7.23 12.05 4.39
N GLN A 92 -7.12 13.31 4.81
CA GLN A 92 -8.30 14.15 5.04
C GLN A 92 -8.81 14.67 3.70
N CYS A 93 -10.11 14.51 3.48
CA CYS A 93 -10.84 14.80 2.25
C CYS A 93 -10.84 16.27 1.80
N ASN A 94 -10.21 17.16 2.56
CA ASN A 94 -10.23 18.60 2.31
C ASN A 94 -9.44 19.02 1.05
N ILE A 95 -8.69 18.09 0.44
CA ILE A 95 -7.82 18.33 -0.72
C ILE A 95 -8.50 17.91 -2.04
N ARG A 96 -9.53 17.05 -2.00
CA ARG A 96 -10.27 16.56 -3.18
C ARG A 96 -11.74 16.27 -2.82
N PRO A 97 -12.73 16.94 -3.43
CA PRO A 97 -14.14 16.89 -3.01
C PRO A 97 -14.83 15.52 -3.20
N THR A 98 -14.19 14.55 -3.85
CA THR A 98 -14.72 13.20 -4.08
C THR A 98 -14.23 12.14 -3.10
N CYS A 99 -13.19 12.45 -2.32
CA CYS A 99 -12.58 11.49 -1.41
C CYS A 99 -13.44 11.42 -0.16
N ARG A 100 -14.04 10.29 0.19
CA ARG A 100 -14.43 9.99 1.58
C ARG A 100 -13.47 8.91 2.08
N ASP A 101 -12.85 9.18 3.23
CA ASP A 101 -12.09 8.21 4.02
C ASP A 101 -10.99 7.43 3.28
N GLU A 102 -10.24 8.09 2.40
CA GLU A 102 -9.09 7.48 1.71
C GLU A 102 -7.89 7.29 2.64
N LYS A 103 -7.17 6.19 2.44
CA LYS A 103 -5.88 5.94 3.07
C LYS A 103 -4.78 6.10 2.02
N SER A 104 -3.71 6.83 2.33
CA SER A 104 -2.51 6.85 1.50
C SER A 104 -1.47 5.90 2.06
N ILE A 105 -0.79 5.22 1.14
CA ILE A 105 0.29 4.28 1.40
C ILE A 105 1.56 4.96 0.90
N GLY A 106 2.38 5.45 1.84
CA GLY A 106 3.72 5.92 1.55
C GLY A 106 4.68 4.74 1.57
N MET A 107 5.31 4.43 0.44
CA MET A 107 6.26 3.33 0.36
C MET A 107 7.68 3.81 0.68
N THR A 108 8.50 2.97 1.32
CA THR A 108 9.86 3.35 1.74
C THR A 108 10.88 2.28 1.43
N GLN A 109 12.08 2.73 1.08
CA GLN A 109 13.32 1.94 1.10
C GLN A 109 14.07 2.20 2.41
#